data_AF-A0AAN8ND14-F1
#
_entry.id   AF-A0AAN8ND14-F1
#
_cell.length_a   1.000
_cell.length_b   1.000
_cell.length_c   1.000
_cell.angle_alpha   90.00
_cell.angle_beta   90.00
_cell.angle_gamma   90.00
#
_symmetry.space_group_name_H-M   'P 1'
#
loop_
_entity.id
_entity.type
_entity.pdbx_description
1 polymer ?
#
loop_
_entity_poly.entity_id
_entity_poly.type
_entity_poly.pdbx_seq_one_letter_code
_entity_poly.pdbx_strand_id
1 'polypeptide(L)'
;MVGYIRVTNEFDTPVQVFVSKYNGGSDDWFTLQPGGSDIWNRKEGNGGGWEVVVFKDGFDSTRVGRYVKVNCNVIFRSFDDVLVTG
;
A
#
# COMPACT_ATOMS: atom_id res chain seq x y z
N MET A 1 12.84 -8.01 -13.55
CA MET A 1 12.94 -6.56 -13.26
C MET A 1 12.40 -6.31 -11.85
N VAL A 2 12.94 -5.36 -11.11
CA VAL A 2 12.36 -4.92 -9.83
C VAL A 2 11.49 -3.71 -10.12
N GLY A 3 10.21 -3.80 -9.81
CA GLY A 3 9.27 -2.70 -9.84
C GLY A 3 9.01 -2.16 -8.44
N TYR A 4 8.06 -1.24 -8.32
CA TYR A 4 7.74 -0.58 -7.06
C TYR A 4 6.25 -0.39 -6.85
N ILE A 5 5.83 -0.28 -5.60
CA ILE A 5 4.52 0.26 -5.22
C ILE A 5 4.81 1.44 -4.30
N ARG A 6 4.47 2.65 -4.74
CA ARG A 6 4.54 3.83 -3.87
C ARG A 6 3.20 3.98 -3.18
N VAL A 7 3.21 4.10 -1.86
CA VAL A 7 2.00 4.38 -1.08
C VAL A 7 2.12 5.76 -0.44
N THR A 8 1.07 6.58 -0.58
CA THR A 8 1.00 7.94 -0.01
C THR A 8 -0.23 8.05 0.88
N ASN A 9 -0.07 8.64 2.06
CA ASN A 9 -1.15 9.02 2.94
C ASN A 9 -1.49 10.50 2.72
N GLU A 10 -2.59 10.79 2.02
CA GLU A 10 -3.15 12.13 1.87
C GLU A 10 -4.23 12.44 2.94
N PHE A 11 -4.50 11.50 3.85
CA PHE A 11 -5.41 11.72 4.97
C PHE A 11 -4.75 12.54 6.08
N ASP A 12 -5.57 13.14 6.94
CA ASP A 12 -5.15 14.07 7.99
C ASP A 12 -4.61 13.39 9.26
N THR A 13 -4.72 12.06 9.35
CA THR A 13 -4.25 11.25 10.47
C THR A 13 -3.30 10.13 10.04
N PRO A 14 -2.43 9.64 10.94
CA PRO A 14 -1.58 8.50 10.65
C PRO A 14 -2.42 7.26 10.29
N VAL A 15 -1.99 6.52 9.26
CA VAL A 15 -2.63 5.28 8.83
C VAL A 15 -1.62 4.13 8.87
N GLN A 16 -2.06 2.93 9.23
CA GLN A 16 -1.23 1.74 9.10
C GLN A 16 -1.45 1.11 7.73
N VAL A 17 -0.37 0.84 7.01
CA VAL A 17 -0.36 0.19 5.70
C VAL A 17 0.32 -1.18 5.78
N PHE A 18 -0.26 -2.13 5.07
CA PHE A 18 0.26 -3.46 4.81
C PHE A 18 0.39 -3.63 3.29
N VAL A 19 1.50 -4.20 2.83
CA VAL A 19 1.68 -4.63 1.44
C VAL A 19 2.09 -6.08 1.46
N SER A 20 1.33 -6.97 0.82
CA SER A 20 1.63 -8.40 0.83
C SER A 20 3.05 -8.72 0.36
N LYS A 21 3.54 -9.90 0.76
CA LYS A 21 4.89 -10.38 0.43
C LYS A 21 4.99 -11.30 -0.79
N TYR A 22 3.96 -11.37 -1.65
CA TYR A 22 3.90 -12.39 -2.71
C TYR A 22 5.07 -12.30 -3.69
N ASN A 23 5.57 -11.10 -3.94
CA ASN A 23 6.73 -10.85 -4.79
C ASN A 23 7.91 -10.23 -4.00
N GLY A 24 7.99 -10.50 -2.70
CA GLY A 24 9.07 -10.11 -1.78
C GLY A 24 8.64 -9.15 -0.66
N GLY A 25 9.53 -8.89 0.29
CA GLY A 25 9.26 -8.04 1.46
C GLY A 25 8.70 -8.83 2.65
N SER A 26 7.95 -8.16 3.52
CA SER A 26 7.26 -8.75 4.69
C SER A 26 5.77 -8.41 4.70
N ASP A 27 5.03 -9.13 5.53
CA ASP A 27 3.60 -8.95 5.79
C ASP A 27 3.35 -8.03 7.01
N ASP A 28 4.32 -7.18 7.34
CA ASP A 28 4.25 -6.29 8.50
C ASP A 28 3.37 -5.06 8.20
N TRP A 29 2.91 -4.42 9.27
CA TRP A 29 2.21 -3.14 9.20
C TRP A 29 3.18 -2.00 9.45
N PHE A 30 3.10 -0.95 8.63
CA PHE A 30 3.93 0.24 8.70
C PHE A 30 3.05 1.47 8.90
N THR A 31 3.47 2.42 9.72
CA THR A 31 2.70 3.66 9.92
C THR A 31 3.17 4.72 8.91
N LEU A 32 2.24 5.24 8.11
CA LEU A 32 2.45 6.43 7.29
C LEU A 32 1.83 7.64 7.97
N GLN A 33 2.67 8.64 8.25
CA GLN A 33 2.23 9.94 8.78
C GLN A 33 1.38 10.71 7.75
N PRO A 34 0.54 11.67 8.17
CA PRO A 34 -0.17 12.56 7.25
C PRO A 34 0.78 13.22 6.25
N GLY A 35 0.42 13.20 4.96
CA GLY A 35 1.26 13.69 3.86
C GLY A 35 2.50 12.82 3.55
N GLY A 36 2.71 11.73 4.31
CA GLY A 36 3.86 10.84 4.17
C GLY A 36 3.70 9.85 3.02
N SER A 37 4.83 9.38 2.50
CA SER A 37 4.86 8.30 1.50
C SER A 37 6.04 7.37 1.71
N ASP A 38 5.90 6.13 1.26
CA ASP A 38 6.99 5.16 1.22
C ASP A 38 6.89 4.26 -0.01
N ILE A 39 7.96 3.52 -0.31
CA ILE A 39 8.11 2.71 -1.52
C ILE A 39 8.40 1.26 -1.14
N TRP A 40 7.52 0.36 -1.59
CA TRP A 40 7.72 -1.08 -1.51
C TRP A 40 8.31 -1.59 -2.82
N ASN A 41 9.59 -1.95 -2.80
CA ASN A 41 10.21 -2.64 -3.92
C ASN A 41 9.63 -4.05 -4.06
N ARG A 42 9.16 -4.41 -5.26
CA ARG A 42 8.47 -5.67 -5.55
C ARG A 42 8.91 -6.23 -6.89
N LYS A 43 9.09 -7.54 -6.97
CA LYS A 43 9.47 -8.19 -8.23
C LYS A 43 8.22 -8.36 -9.10
N GLU A 44 8.38 -8.38 -10.42
CA GLU A 44 7.30 -8.84 -11.30
C GLU A 44 7.11 -10.37 -11.20
N GLY A 45 8.20 -11.12 -10.96
CA GLY A 45 8.17 -12.52 -10.48
C GLY A 45 7.20 -13.50 -11.17
N ASN A 46 6.97 -14.65 -10.53
CA ASN A 46 5.97 -15.64 -10.99
C ASN A 46 4.53 -15.20 -10.65
N GLY A 47 4.36 -14.25 -9.72
CA GLY A 47 3.07 -13.69 -9.32
C GLY A 47 2.55 -12.59 -10.26
N GLY A 48 3.25 -12.30 -11.37
CA GLY A 48 2.86 -11.27 -12.34
C GLY A 48 2.94 -9.84 -11.81
N GLY A 49 3.61 -9.64 -10.67
CA GLY A 49 3.82 -8.36 -10.02
C GLY A 49 2.56 -7.82 -9.37
N TRP A 50 1.69 -8.68 -8.84
CA TRP A 50 0.50 -8.24 -8.13
C TRP A 50 0.66 -8.34 -6.62
N GLU A 51 0.21 -7.31 -5.91
CA GLU A 51 0.18 -7.27 -4.44
C GLU A 51 -1.15 -6.73 -3.95
N VAL A 52 -1.52 -7.11 -2.73
CA VAL A 52 -2.60 -6.49 -1.97
C VAL A 52 -1.99 -5.41 -1.08
N VAL A 53 -2.50 -4.18 -1.22
CA VAL A 53 -2.20 -3.05 -0.33
C VAL A 53 -3.42 -2.81 0.55
N VAL A 54 -3.24 -2.80 1.87
CA VAL A 54 -4.32 -2.63 2.85
C VAL A 54 -3.98 -1.50 3.80
N PHE A 55 -5.00 -0.71 4.15
CA PHE A 55 -4.94 0.32 5.16
C PHE A 55 -5.83 -0.05 6.33
N LYS A 56 -5.43 0.33 7.54
CA LYS A 56 -6.27 0.24 8.74
C LYS A 56 -6.08 1.46 9.65
N ASP A 57 -7.09 1.75 10.44
CA ASP A 57 -7.03 2.78 11.47
C ASP A 57 -6.22 2.29 12.68
N GLY A 58 -5.88 3.21 13.59
CA GLY A 58 -5.07 2.89 14.78
C GLY A 58 -5.74 1.89 15.73
N PHE A 59 -7.07 1.75 15.67
CA PHE A 59 -7.84 0.80 16.48
C PHE A 59 -8.14 -0.52 15.76
N ASP A 60 -7.75 -0.65 14.49
CA ASP A 60 -8.04 -1.84 13.68
C ASP A 60 -9.55 -2.15 13.57
N SER A 61 -10.38 -1.10 13.60
CA SER A 61 -11.83 -1.16 13.50
C SER A 61 -12.31 -1.07 12.05
N THR A 62 -11.52 -0.41 11.19
CA THR A 62 -11.83 -0.16 9.80
C THR A 62 -10.64 -0.53 8.93
N ARG A 63 -10.90 -1.25 7.83
CA ARG A 63 -9.88 -1.61 6.85
C ARG A 63 -10.38 -1.39 5.43
N VAL A 64 -9.48 -0.99 4.54
CA VAL A 64 -9.72 -0.93 3.10
C VAL A 64 -8.52 -1.47 2.35
N GLY A 65 -8.76 -2.22 1.27
CA GLY A 65 -7.70 -2.81 0.45
C GLY A 65 -7.86 -2.53 -1.04
N ARG A 66 -6.74 -2.58 -1.75
CA ARG A 66 -6.67 -2.58 -3.22
C ARG A 66 -5.72 -3.67 -3.68
N TYR A 67 -6.10 -4.37 -4.74
CA TYR A 67 -5.22 -5.31 -5.44
C TYR A 67 -4.58 -4.58 -6.62
N VAL A 68 -3.27 -4.42 -6.58
CA VAL A 68 -2.54 -3.52 -7.47
C VAL A 68 -1.37 -4.22 -8.13
N LYS A 69 -1.01 -3.75 -9.32
CA LYS A 69 0.16 -4.20 -10.04
C LYS A 69 1.36 -3.32 -9.66
N VAL A 70 2.55 -3.90 -9.60
CA VAL A 70 3.79 -3.15 -9.46
C VAL A 70 3.93 -2.08 -10.54
N ASN A 71 4.73 -1.08 -10.23
CA ASN A 71 4.89 0.19 -10.94
C ASN A 71 3.64 1.09 -10.85
N CYS A 72 2.96 1.08 -9.71
CA CYS A 72 1.81 1.95 -9.44
C CYS A 72 2.06 2.88 -8.23
N ASN A 73 1.20 3.89 -8.11
CA ASN A 73 1.03 4.68 -6.89
C ASN A 73 -0.34 4.38 -6.29
N VAL A 74 -0.37 4.16 -4.98
CA VAL A 74 -1.58 4.01 -4.18
C VAL A 74 -1.69 5.21 -3.25
N ILE A 75 -2.78 5.94 -3.35
CA ILE A 75 -3.00 7.17 -2.59
C ILE A 75 -4.21 6.93 -1.68
N PHE A 76 -3.95 6.90 -0.38
CA PHE A 76 -4.97 6.79 0.65
C PHE A 76 -5.48 8.20 1.01
N ARG A 77 -6.74 8.48 0.71
CA ARG A 77 -7.41 9.75 1.06
C ARG A 77 -8.43 9.56 2.17
N SER A 78 -9.09 8.41 2.20
CA SER A 78 -9.95 7.96 3.31
C SER A 78 -10.18 6.45 3.19
N PHE A 79 -10.91 5.86 4.15
CA PHE A 79 -11.32 4.45 4.05
C PHE A 79 -12.32 4.18 2.93
N ASP A 80 -13.00 5.21 2.43
CA ASP A 80 -13.94 5.12 1.29
C ASP A 80 -13.28 5.48 -0.05
N ASP A 81 -12.17 6.24 -0.02
CA ASP A 81 -11.44 6.69 -1.21
C ASP A 81 -9.95 6.29 -1.16
N VAL A 82 -9.64 5.25 -1.92
CA VAL A 82 -8.26 4.83 -2.22
C VAL A 82 -8.08 4.81 -3.72
N LEU A 83 -7.25 5.74 -4.20
CA LEU A 83 -6.94 5.93 -5.60
C LEU A 83 -5.70 5.11 -5.99
N VAL A 84 -5.74 4.46 -7.15
CA VAL A 84 -4.61 3.74 -7.74
C VAL A 84 -4.31 4.37 -9.09
N THR A 85 -3.06 4.77 -9.31
CA THR A 85 -2.56 5.30 -10.59
C THR A 85 -1.36 4.49 -11.08
N GLY A 86 -1.23 4.32 -12.39
CA GLY A 86 -0.15 3.58 -13.04
C GLY A 86 0.56 4.42 -14.07
#